data_AF-A0A4Q3C785-F1
#
_entry.id   AF-A0A4Q3C785-F1
#
_cell.length_a   1.000
_cell.length_b   1.000
_cell.length_c   1.000
_cell.angle_alpha   90.00
_cell.angle_beta   90.00
_cell.angle_gamma   90.00
#
_symmetry.space_group_name_H-M   'P 1'
#
loop_
_entity.id
_entity.type
_entity.pdbx_description
1 polymer ?
#
loop_
_entity_poly.entity_id
_entity_poly.type
_entity_poly.pdbx_seq_one_letter_code
_entity_poly.pdbx_strand_id
1 'polypeptide(L)' 'VESTMVYAFALGLGVTAEGVERREEASTLARLGCREFQGYFFARPMNLAALTKLLGDQQDLLAV' A
#
# COMPACT_ATOMS: atom_id res chain seq x y z
N VAL A 1 -10.46 4.34 11.66
CA VAL A 1 -9.63 4.47 10.44
C VAL A 1 -9.50 5.93 10.02
N GLU A 2 -10.58 6.61 9.66
CA GLU A 2 -10.53 8.03 9.24
C GLU A 2 -9.97 8.97 10.31
N SER A 3 -10.49 8.93 11.55
CA SER A 3 -10.02 9.80 12.63
C SER A 3 -8.52 9.62 12.93
N THR A 4 -8.02 8.39 12.82
CA THR A 4 -6.60 8.07 12.98
C THR A 4 -5.75 8.73 11.89
N MET A 5 -6.21 8.68 10.64
CA MET A 5 -5.52 9.31 9.51
C MET A 5 -5.52 10.83 9.63
N VAL A 6 -6.67 11.43 9.95
CA VAL A 6 -6.78 12.90 10.14
C VAL A 6 -5.80 13.37 11.21
N TYR A 7 -5.71 12.65 12.34
CA TYR A 7 -4.78 12.98 13.41
C TYR A 7 -3.31 12.80 12.99
N ALA A 8 -2.96 11.70 12.32
CA ALA A 8 -1.61 11.46 11.83
C ALA A 8 -1.17 12.54 10.82
N PHE A 9 -2.03 12.90 9.88
CA PHE A 9 -1.73 13.94 8.89
C PHE A 9 -1.59 15.33 9.51
N ALA A 10 -2.40 15.66 10.52
CA ALA A 10 -2.26 16.91 11.28
C ALA A 10 -0.91 16.99 12.01
N LEU A 11 -0.33 15.85 12.39
CA LEU A 11 1.00 15.74 12.98
C LEU A 11 2.13 15.63 11.93
N GLY A 12 1.81 15.67 10.63
CA GLY A 12 2.78 15.50 9.55
C GLY A 12 3.34 14.07 9.43
N LEU A 13 2.63 13.07 9.97
CA LEU A 13 3.04 11.67 9.93
C LEU A 13 2.51 10.98 8.65
N GLY A 14 3.30 10.03 8.15
CA GLY A 14 2.84 9.06 7.16
C GLY A 14 1.90 8.03 7.78
N VAL A 15 1.04 7.44 6.96
CA VAL A 15 0.15 6.33 7.34
C VAL A 15 0.29 5.23 6.30
N THR A 16 0.60 4.03 6.76
CA THR A 16 0.48 2.79 5.99
C THR A 16 -0.82 2.10 6.39
N ALA A 17 -1.73 1.91 5.43
CA ALA A 17 -2.95 1.15 5.66
C ALA A 17 -2.70 -0.34 5.42
N GLU A 18 -2.69 -1.12 6.50
CA GLU A 18 -2.50 -2.57 6.44
C GLU A 18 -3.83 -3.33 6.32
N GLY A 19 -3.78 -4.54 5.75
CA GLY A 19 -4.94 -5.43 5.60
C GLY A 19 -5.87 -5.06 4.45
N VAL A 20 -5.38 -4.39 3.40
CA VAL A 20 -6.19 -4.05 2.22
C VAL A 20 -6.37 -5.28 1.32
N GLU A 21 -7.60 -5.75 1.17
CA GLU A 21 -7.93 -6.97 0.44
C GLU A 21 -8.72 -6.72 -0.85
N ARG A 22 -9.31 -5.53 -0.98
CA ARG A 22 -10.11 -5.14 -2.16
C ARG A 22 -9.74 -3.77 -2.71
N ARG A 23 -9.97 -3.59 -4.01
CA ARG A 23 -9.73 -2.32 -4.72
C ARG A 23 -10.55 -1.17 -4.12
N GLU A 24 -11.78 -1.43 -3.70
CA GLU A 24 -12.66 -0.38 -3.15
C GLU A 24 -12.13 0.19 -1.84
N GLU A 25 -11.47 -0.64 -1.02
CA GLU A 25 -10.86 -0.25 0.26
C GLU A 25 -9.67 0.68 -0.01
N ALA A 26 -8.75 0.27 -0.89
CA ALA A 26 -7.62 1.10 -1.34
C ALA A 26 -8.10 2.45 -1.89
N SER A 27 -9.12 2.42 -2.76
CA SER A 27 -9.67 3.62 -3.38
C SER A 27 -10.28 4.59 -2.36
N THR A 28 -10.97 4.06 -1.34
CA THR A 28 -11.56 4.88 -0.27
C THR A 28 -10.49 5.53 0.60
N LEU A 29 -9.47 4.75 1.00
CA LEU A 29 -8.37 5.24 1.82
C LEU A 29 -7.47 6.23 1.07
N ALA A 30 -7.26 6.03 -0.23
CA ALA A 30 -6.53 6.96 -1.09
C ALA A 30 -7.24 8.32 -1.19
N ARG A 31 -8.58 8.34 -1.31
CA ARG A 31 -9.38 9.59 -1.28
C ARG A 31 -9.25 10.35 0.04
N LEU A 32 -9.00 9.64 1.14
CA LEU A 32 -8.76 10.24 2.46
C LEU A 32 -7.32 10.73 2.64
N GLY A 33 -6.44 10.53 1.65
CA GLY A 33 -5.05 11.01 1.67
C GLY A 33 -4.00 9.97 2.04
N CYS A 34 -4.40 8.71 2.30
CA CYS A 34 -3.45 7.63 2.52
C CYS A 34 -2.67 7.33 1.23
N ARG A 35 -1.34 7.13 1.35
CA ARG A 35 -0.45 6.91 0.21
C ARG A 35 0.31 5.59 0.25
N GLU A 36 0.27 4.89 1.37
CA GLU A 36 0.98 3.62 1.55
C GLU A 36 -0.02 2.54 1.96
N PHE A 37 0.11 1.37 1.34
CA PHE A 37 -0.86 0.28 1.51
C PHE A 37 -0.13 -1.05 1.60
N GLN A 38 -0.65 -1.93 2.45
CA GLN A 38 -0.26 -3.33 2.51
C GLN A 38 -1.51 -4.20 2.60
N GLY A 39 -1.53 -5.31 1.89
CA GLY A 39 -2.56 -6.32 2.04
C GLY A 39 -2.64 -7.24 0.83
N TYR A 40 -3.49 -8.26 0.92
CA TYR A 40 -3.58 -9.33 -0.07
C TYR A 40 -4.11 -8.86 -1.43
N PHE A 41 -4.74 -7.69 -1.51
CA PHE A 41 -5.06 -7.06 -2.79
C PHE A 41 -3.80 -6.77 -3.62
N PHE A 42 -2.71 -6.38 -2.94
CA PHE A 42 -1.44 -6.03 -3.58
C PHE A 42 -0.54 -7.25 -3.70
N ALA A 43 -0.25 -7.89 -2.57
CA ALA A 43 0.58 -9.09 -2.52
C ALA A 43 0.37 -9.83 -1.19
N ARG A 44 0.50 -11.17 -1.25
CA ARG A 44 0.63 -11.98 -0.03
C ARG A 44 2.08 -11.91 0.50
N PRO A 45 2.30 -12.12 1.81
CA PRO A 45 3.64 -12.38 2.35
C PRO A 45 4.34 -13.48 1.54
N MET A 46 5.60 -13.27 1.23
CA MET A 46 6.36 -14.16 0.36
C MET A 46 7.80 -14.28 0.82
N ASN A 47 8.47 -15.36 0.40
CA ASN A 47 9.89 -15.55 0.68
C ASN A 47 10.77 -14.66 -0.21
N LEU A 48 12.07 -14.62 0.10
CA LEU A 48 13.03 -13.78 -0.61
C LEU A 48 13.09 -14.07 -2.12
N ALA A 49 13.00 -15.34 -2.53
CA ALA A 49 13.06 -15.72 -3.94
C ALA A 49 11.86 -15.16 -4.72
N ALA A 50 10.65 -15.28 -4.16
CA ALA A 50 9.43 -14.72 -4.74
C ALA A 50 9.46 -13.18 -4.76
N LEU A 51 9.96 -12.55 -3.69
CA LEU A 51 10.13 -11.09 -3.64
C LEU A 51 11.12 -10.61 -4.71
N THR A 52 12.25 -11.29 -4.86
CA THR A 52 13.28 -10.94 -5.85
C THR A 52 12.71 -11.01 -7.26
N LYS A 53 11.92 -12.05 -7.56
CA LYS A 53 11.21 -12.16 -8.84
C LYS A 53 10.22 -11.01 -9.03
N LEU A 54 9.37 -10.74 -8.03
CA LEU A 54 8.41 -9.64 -8.09
C LEU A 54 9.09 -8.30 -8.39
N LEU A 55 10.20 -7.99 -7.70
CA LEU A 55 10.94 -6.75 -7.89
C LEU A 55 11.61 -6.68 -9.27
N GLY A 56 12.12 -7.80 -9.79
CA GLY A 56 12.65 -7.88 -11.15
C GLY A 56 11.55 -7.60 -12.19
N ASP A 57 10.39 -8.24 -12.05
CA ASP A 57 9.24 -8.03 -12.94
C ASP A 57 8.72 -6.56 -12.89
N GLN A 58 8.90 -5.86 -11.76
CA GLN A 58 8.52 -4.44 -11.63
C GLN A 58 9.54 -3.46 -12.23
N GLN A 59 10.83 -3.80 -12.28
CA GLN A 59 11.84 -2.96 -12.94
C GLN A 59 11.57 -2.86 -14.45
N ASP A 60 11.06 -3.92 -15.06
CA ASP A 60 10.65 -3.92 -16.47
C ASP A 60 9.43 -3.03 -16.74
N LEU A 61 8.58 -2.79 -15.73
CA LEU A 61 7.37 -1.95 -15.82
C LEU A 61 7.67 -0.45 -15.66
N LEU A 62 8.78 -0.09 -15.00
CA LEU A 62 9.23 1.29 -14.77
C LEU A 62 10.26 1.76 -15.82
N ALA A 63 10.70 0.87 -16.71
CA ALA A 63 11.65 1.16 -17.78
C ALA A 63 10.99 1.69 -19.08
N VAL A 64 9.71 2.11 -19.02
CA VAL A 64 8.92 2.71 -20.10
C VAL A 64 8.55 4.14 -19.72
#